data_AF-A0A535RSS3-F1
#
_entry.id   AF-A0A535RSS3-F1
#
_cell.length_a   1.000
_cell.length_b   1.000
_cell.length_c   1.000
_cell.angle_alpha   90.00
_cell.angle_beta   90.00
_cell.angle_gamma   90.00
#
_symmetry.space_group_name_H-M   'P 1'
#
loop_
_entity.id
_entity.type
_entity.pdbx_description
1 polymer ?
#
loop_
_entity_poly.entity_id
_entity_poly.type
_entity_poly.pdbx_seq_one_letter_code
_entity_poly.pdbx_strand_id
1 'polypeptide(L)'
;WIEQTYPEIETFAEVTREHVLEYAEMLNTRLGLLTSQPLASSSKCQILTKVAQFFREVSGFGWEDVPIRPLLLPGDLPKRPLRIPRYIPEPELERLMGAVRALDCPYQQAALLVARWSGARRGEIRRLEVDCLDNYPDGTPRLRIPAGKTYQERVIPIHGEAAAAIRTLQALHKGERGLVDRKTGIITRYLFMHRGRLFGARYLFESAIEKACQAAGLVTPDGKPTVTPHRFRHTVGTQLAQRGARLRTIQKILGHESAAMSLAYLGISDEDVRQDYQAVLGEQATIAGPGAQMLRDGHFVQSEVTWLKEHYFQTELELGRCLRLPQEGPCECDLYLTCAKFVTTPAYAPRLRRRRRRELELIEEQGGKMRAWNMSIFWKQLGFAV
;
A
#
# COMPACT_ATOMS: atom_id res chain seq x y z
N TRP A 1 -15.65 13.54 34.95
CA TRP A 1 -15.45 12.12 35.31
C TRP A 1 -14.42 12.03 36.42
N ILE A 2 -13.14 12.36 36.18
CA ILE A 2 -12.13 12.42 37.26
C ILE A 2 -12.64 13.27 38.44
N GLU A 3 -13.02 14.52 38.19
CA GLU A 3 -13.61 15.42 39.22
C GLU A 3 -14.84 14.84 39.95
N GLN A 4 -15.60 13.92 39.33
CA GLN A 4 -16.80 13.32 39.91
C GLN A 4 -16.52 12.01 40.66
N THR A 5 -15.48 11.28 40.25
CA THR A 5 -15.15 9.94 40.76
C THR A 5 -13.99 9.99 41.77
N TYR A 6 -13.09 10.95 41.58
CA TYR A 6 -11.86 11.18 42.33
C TYR A 6 -11.74 12.68 42.66
N PRO A 7 -12.59 13.21 43.55
CA PRO A 7 -12.58 14.64 43.92
C PRO A 7 -11.29 15.09 44.62
N GLU A 8 -10.48 14.16 45.12
CA GLU A 8 -9.17 14.40 45.72
C GLU A 8 -8.07 14.71 44.71
N ILE A 9 -8.31 14.48 43.41
CA ILE A 9 -7.36 14.79 42.34
C ILE A 9 -7.56 16.25 41.95
N GLU A 10 -6.61 17.10 42.33
CA GLU A 10 -6.63 18.53 42.04
C GLU A 10 -5.71 18.89 40.86
N THR A 11 -4.72 18.05 40.57
CA THR A 11 -3.72 18.28 39.52
C THR A 11 -3.66 17.15 38.51
N PHE A 12 -3.10 17.40 37.32
CA PHE A 12 -2.91 16.32 36.34
C PHE A 12 -1.82 15.34 36.77
N ALA A 13 -0.84 15.73 37.59
CA ALA A 13 0.25 14.89 38.07
C ALA A 13 -0.25 13.69 38.90
N GLU A 14 -1.36 13.89 39.61
CA GLU A 14 -2.02 12.86 40.43
C GLU A 14 -2.81 11.86 39.59
N VAL A 15 -3.02 12.12 38.30
CA VAL A 15 -3.71 11.19 37.40
C VAL A 15 -2.79 10.02 37.09
N THR A 16 -3.12 8.85 37.68
CA THR A 16 -2.42 7.60 37.44
C THR A 16 -2.99 6.85 36.24
N ARG A 17 -2.28 5.79 35.83
CA ARG A 17 -2.74 4.85 34.81
C ARG A 17 -4.05 4.16 35.22
N GLU A 18 -4.23 3.85 36.49
CA GLU A 18 -5.43 3.17 37.01
C GLU A 18 -6.68 4.01 36.79
N HIS A 19 -6.62 5.32 37.11
CA HIS A 19 -7.73 6.24 36.85
C HIS A 19 -8.16 6.25 35.37
N VAL A 20 -7.19 6.20 34.45
CA VAL A 20 -7.48 6.23 33.00
C VAL A 20 -8.01 4.87 32.50
N LEU A 21 -7.58 3.76 33.08
CA LEU A 21 -8.12 2.43 32.75
C LEU A 21 -9.56 2.26 33.25
N GLU A 22 -9.88 2.75 34.44
CA GLU A 22 -11.26 2.78 34.93
C GLU A 22 -12.14 3.71 34.11
N TYR A 23 -11.62 4.86 33.68
CA TYR A 23 -12.32 5.70 32.71
C TYR A 23 -12.61 4.93 31.41
N ALA A 24 -11.64 4.16 30.91
CA ALA A 24 -11.83 3.31 29.73
C ALA A 24 -12.90 2.23 29.95
N GLU A 25 -13.00 1.69 31.17
CA GLU A 25 -14.03 0.72 31.53
C GLU A 25 -15.42 1.36 31.63
N MET A 26 -15.53 2.55 32.24
CA MET A 26 -16.77 3.33 32.26
C MET A 26 -17.25 3.67 30.85
N LEU A 27 -16.35 3.90 29.89
CA LEU A 27 -16.74 4.09 28.49
C LEU A 27 -17.48 2.88 27.89
N ASN A 28 -17.43 1.70 28.52
CA ASN A 28 -18.22 0.55 28.09
C ASN A 28 -19.72 0.69 28.37
N THR A 29 -20.08 1.35 29.46
CA THR A 29 -21.47 1.57 29.88
C THR A 29 -21.98 2.95 29.46
N ARG A 30 -21.09 3.87 29.08
CA ARG A 30 -21.46 5.20 28.59
C ARG A 30 -22.34 5.12 27.34
N LEU A 31 -23.48 5.81 27.39
CA LEU A 31 -24.37 6.00 26.26
C LEU A 31 -23.94 7.21 25.41
N GLY A 32 -24.09 7.10 24.10
CA GLY A 32 -23.87 8.19 23.17
C GLY A 32 -24.93 9.28 23.33
N LEU A 33 -24.51 10.54 23.43
CA LEU A 33 -25.38 11.71 23.68
C LEU A 33 -26.53 11.86 22.67
N LEU A 34 -26.32 11.40 21.42
CA LEU A 34 -27.30 11.53 20.34
C LEU A 34 -28.08 10.24 20.07
N THR A 35 -27.58 9.09 20.53
CA THR A 35 -28.12 7.79 20.15
C THR A 35 -28.76 7.06 21.31
N SER A 36 -28.46 7.43 22.55
CA SER A 36 -28.85 6.70 23.77
C SER A 36 -28.48 5.20 23.74
N GLN A 37 -27.47 4.87 22.93
CA GLN A 37 -26.94 3.52 22.73
C GLN A 37 -25.50 3.45 23.25
N PRO A 38 -25.02 2.27 23.70
CA PRO A 38 -23.63 2.09 24.09
C PRO A 38 -22.66 2.57 23.00
N LEU A 39 -21.55 3.17 23.41
CA LEU A 39 -20.54 3.65 22.45
C LEU A 39 -19.98 2.50 21.62
N ALA A 40 -19.82 2.72 20.31
CA ALA A 40 -19.12 1.78 19.45
C ALA A 40 -17.63 1.69 19.82
N SER A 41 -17.00 0.52 19.64
CA SER A 41 -15.56 0.32 19.90
C SER A 41 -14.68 1.36 19.20
N SER A 42 -15.03 1.75 17.96
CA SER A 42 -14.32 2.82 17.23
C SER A 42 -14.40 4.17 17.94
N SER A 43 -15.54 4.51 18.53
CA SER A 43 -15.75 5.76 19.27
C SER A 43 -14.97 5.75 20.58
N LYS A 44 -15.00 4.64 21.33
CA LYS A 44 -14.20 4.46 22.55
C LYS A 44 -12.70 4.61 22.26
N CYS A 45 -12.21 3.93 21.23
CA CYS A 45 -10.83 4.03 20.78
C CYS A 45 -10.45 5.48 20.41
N GLN A 46 -11.32 6.22 19.73
CA GLN A 46 -11.07 7.64 19.42
C GLN A 46 -11.00 8.52 20.67
N ILE A 47 -11.89 8.33 21.64
CA ILE A 47 -11.87 9.07 22.91
C ILE A 47 -10.56 8.80 23.65
N LEU A 48 -10.18 7.54 23.83
CA LEU A 48 -8.96 7.16 24.53
C LEU A 48 -7.69 7.60 23.78
N THR A 49 -7.70 7.58 22.45
CA THR A 49 -6.60 8.12 21.64
C THR A 49 -6.41 9.62 21.90
N LYS A 50 -7.50 10.38 22.04
CA LYS A 50 -7.44 11.81 22.36
C LYS A 50 -6.90 12.05 23.77
N VAL A 51 -7.30 11.24 24.75
CA VAL A 51 -6.77 11.31 26.12
C VAL A 51 -5.27 11.02 26.12
N ALA A 52 -4.85 9.93 25.47
CA ALA A 52 -3.43 9.56 25.34
C ALA A 52 -2.63 10.66 24.60
N GLN A 53 -3.23 11.29 23.59
CA GLN A 53 -2.61 12.41 22.89
C GLN A 53 -2.50 13.63 23.80
N PHE A 54 -3.56 14.02 24.51
CA PHE A 54 -3.54 15.15 25.43
C PHE A 54 -2.38 15.05 26.42
N PHE A 55 -2.28 13.95 27.17
CA PHE A 55 -1.22 13.75 28.17
C PHE A 55 0.19 13.72 27.56
N ARG A 56 0.34 13.14 26.35
CA ARG A 56 1.62 13.15 25.63
C ARG A 56 2.01 14.57 25.20
N GLU A 57 1.07 15.36 24.69
CA GLU A 57 1.34 16.71 24.20
C GLU A 57 1.65 17.65 25.37
N VAL A 58 0.85 17.65 26.45
CA VAL A 58 1.12 18.53 27.62
C VAL A 58 2.46 18.21 28.28
N SER A 59 2.84 16.93 28.36
CA SER A 59 4.16 16.53 28.82
C SER A 59 5.26 16.97 27.84
N GLY A 60 5.03 16.83 26.53
CA GLY A 60 5.97 17.26 25.48
C GLY A 60 6.17 18.78 25.41
N PHE A 61 5.14 19.56 25.74
CA PHE A 61 5.21 21.02 25.86
C PHE A 61 5.75 21.50 27.20
N GLY A 62 6.04 20.59 28.14
CA GLY A 62 6.64 20.92 29.43
C GLY A 62 5.69 21.62 30.40
N TRP A 63 4.40 21.30 30.38
CA TRP A 63 3.46 21.80 31.39
C TRP A 63 3.89 21.32 32.79
N GLU A 64 3.73 22.19 33.78
CA GLU A 64 3.87 21.82 35.19
C GLU A 64 2.71 20.91 35.61
N ASP A 65 2.95 20.10 36.64
CA ASP A 65 1.96 19.20 37.25
C ASP A 65 1.26 18.23 36.26
N VAL A 66 2.02 17.61 35.36
CA VAL A 66 1.52 16.55 34.46
C VAL A 66 2.27 15.23 34.63
N PRO A 67 1.65 14.08 34.33
CA PRO A 67 2.30 12.78 34.43
C PRO A 67 3.46 12.66 33.44
N ILE A 68 4.64 12.29 33.96
CA ILE A 68 5.87 12.12 33.16
C ILE A 68 5.80 10.86 32.28
N ARG A 69 5.05 9.84 32.73
CA ARG A 69 4.92 8.56 32.04
C ARG A 69 3.60 8.48 31.25
N PRO A 70 3.60 7.82 30.09
CA PRO A 70 2.37 7.63 29.32
C PRO A 70 1.35 6.81 30.12
N LEU A 71 0.16 7.37 30.32
CA LEU A 71 -0.93 6.71 31.07
C LEU A 71 -1.60 5.59 30.27
N LEU A 72 -1.63 5.72 28.93
CA LEU A 72 -2.20 4.75 28.01
C LEU A 72 -1.16 4.26 27.01
N LEU A 73 -1.12 2.94 26.82
CA LEU A 73 -0.33 2.24 25.84
C LEU A 73 -1.22 1.77 24.68
N PRO A 74 -0.65 1.48 23.49
CA PRO A 74 -1.43 0.97 22.36
C PRO A 74 -2.24 -0.29 22.67
N GLY A 75 -1.76 -1.14 23.59
CA GLY A 75 -2.45 -2.37 24.03
C GLY A 75 -3.70 -2.12 24.87
N ASP A 76 -3.82 -0.94 25.49
CA ASP A 76 -4.98 -0.57 26.33
C ASP A 76 -6.16 -0.07 25.49
N LEU A 77 -5.90 0.25 24.21
CA LEU A 77 -6.94 0.74 23.32
C LEU A 77 -7.84 -0.41 22.87
N PRO A 78 -9.18 -0.21 22.85
CA PRO A 78 -10.10 -1.21 22.34
C PRO A 78 -9.69 -1.67 20.95
N LYS A 79 -9.52 -2.99 20.78
CA LYS A 79 -9.23 -3.58 19.47
C LYS A 79 -10.36 -3.20 18.52
N ARG A 80 -10.00 -2.61 17.39
CA ARG A 80 -10.96 -2.31 16.33
C ARG A 80 -11.26 -3.62 15.62
N PRO A 81 -12.52 -4.07 15.57
CA PRO A 81 -12.86 -5.24 14.77
C PRO A 81 -12.47 -4.96 13.33
N LEU A 82 -11.74 -5.89 12.71
CA LEU A 82 -11.49 -5.86 11.29
C LEU A 82 -12.83 -6.04 10.59
N ARG A 83 -13.32 -4.98 9.95
CA ARG A 83 -14.58 -5.03 9.19
C ARG A 83 -14.24 -5.28 7.74
N ILE A 84 -14.91 -6.26 7.14
CA ILE A 84 -14.89 -6.48 5.70
C ILE A 84 -15.35 -5.18 5.02
N PRO A 85 -14.65 -4.72 3.97
CA PRO A 85 -15.08 -3.57 3.20
C PRO A 85 -16.54 -3.69 2.76
N ARG A 86 -17.34 -2.66 3.03
CA ARG A 86 -18.76 -2.63 2.63
C ARG A 86 -18.89 -2.19 1.18
N TYR A 87 -18.44 -3.02 0.25
CA TYR A 87 -18.69 -2.80 -1.18
C TYR A 87 -20.19 -2.92 -1.50
N ILE A 88 -20.61 -2.37 -2.64
CA ILE A 88 -21.99 -2.45 -3.13
C ILE A 88 -22.11 -3.70 -4.02
N PRO A 89 -23.00 -4.66 -3.73
CA PRO A 89 -23.23 -5.83 -4.58
C PRO A 89 -23.63 -5.42 -6.01
N GLU A 90 -23.25 -6.21 -7.01
CA GLU A 90 -23.46 -5.85 -8.43
C GLU A 90 -24.93 -5.54 -8.78
N PRO A 91 -25.95 -6.32 -8.35
CA PRO A 91 -27.34 -5.99 -8.66
C PRO A 91 -27.82 -4.69 -8.03
N GLU A 92 -27.37 -4.38 -6.81
CA GLU A 92 -27.67 -3.09 -6.16
C GLU A 92 -26.96 -1.95 -6.88
N LEU A 93 -25.71 -2.18 -7.31
CA LEU A 93 -24.88 -1.21 -8.00
C LEU A 93 -25.48 -0.83 -9.35
N GLU A 94 -25.96 -1.81 -10.13
CA GLU A 94 -26.61 -1.56 -11.42
C GLU A 94 -27.85 -0.67 -11.27
N ARG A 95 -28.76 -1.02 -10.34
CA ARG A 95 -29.95 -0.20 -10.05
C ARG A 95 -29.56 1.20 -9.59
N LEU A 96 -28.60 1.31 -8.68
CA LEU A 96 -28.11 2.59 -8.18
C LEU A 96 -27.52 3.44 -9.30
N MET A 97 -26.71 2.85 -10.19
CA MET A 97 -26.09 3.58 -11.29
C MET A 97 -27.12 4.06 -12.31
N GLY A 98 -28.19 3.29 -12.55
CA GLY A 98 -29.35 3.77 -13.31
C GLY A 98 -29.94 5.05 -12.73
N ALA A 99 -30.18 5.07 -11.41
CA ALA A 99 -30.69 6.25 -10.71
C ALA A 99 -29.69 7.42 -10.67
N VAL A 100 -28.39 7.15 -10.52
CA VAL A 100 -27.34 8.19 -10.56
C VAL A 100 -27.31 8.88 -11.93
N ARG A 101 -27.42 8.12 -13.03
CA ARG A 101 -27.49 8.67 -14.39
C ARG A 101 -28.72 9.52 -14.61
N ALA A 102 -29.82 9.24 -13.93
CA ALA A 102 -31.07 10.00 -14.04
C ALA A 102 -31.11 11.26 -13.14
N LEU A 103 -30.04 11.59 -12.41
CA LEU A 103 -30.03 12.81 -11.59
C LEU A 103 -30.06 14.08 -12.44
N ASP A 104 -31.03 14.96 -12.18
CA ASP A 104 -31.23 16.22 -12.92
C ASP A 104 -30.07 17.21 -12.77
N CYS A 105 -29.44 17.24 -11.59
CA CYS A 105 -28.36 18.19 -11.31
C CYS A 105 -27.03 17.65 -11.84
N PRO A 106 -26.40 18.29 -12.84
CA PRO A 106 -25.16 17.80 -13.46
C PRO A 106 -24.00 17.74 -12.45
N TYR A 107 -23.98 18.64 -11.45
CA TYR A 107 -22.95 18.62 -10.40
C TYR A 107 -23.09 17.40 -9.47
N GLN A 108 -24.32 17.04 -9.09
CA GLN A 108 -24.60 15.87 -8.26
C GLN A 108 -24.29 14.58 -9.03
N GLN A 109 -24.75 14.49 -10.27
CA GLN A 109 -24.47 13.38 -11.17
C GLN A 109 -22.97 13.17 -11.37
N ALA A 110 -22.24 14.22 -11.78
CA ALA A 110 -20.79 14.14 -12.00
C ALA A 110 -20.03 13.76 -10.71
N ALA A 111 -20.41 14.30 -9.54
CA ALA A 111 -19.76 13.97 -8.28
C ALA A 111 -19.85 12.47 -7.94
N LEU A 112 -21.03 11.86 -8.14
CA LEU A 112 -21.23 10.43 -7.90
C LEU A 112 -20.57 9.55 -8.97
N LEU A 113 -20.63 9.94 -10.25
CA LEU A 113 -19.95 9.23 -11.33
C LEU A 113 -18.43 9.22 -11.12
N VAL A 114 -17.85 10.36 -10.76
CA VAL A 114 -16.42 10.43 -10.41
C VAL A 114 -16.13 9.56 -9.21
N ALA A 115 -16.95 9.59 -8.15
CA ALA A 115 -16.76 8.72 -6.98
C ALA A 115 -16.78 7.22 -7.35
N ARG A 116 -17.74 6.81 -8.19
CA ARG A 116 -17.89 5.44 -8.68
C ARG A 116 -16.70 4.95 -9.48
N TRP A 117 -16.15 5.80 -10.35
CA TRP A 117 -15.14 5.37 -11.33
C TRP A 117 -13.70 5.64 -10.89
N SER A 118 -13.47 6.56 -9.95
CA SER A 118 -12.13 6.87 -9.42
C SER A 118 -11.84 6.24 -8.06
N GLY A 119 -12.87 5.95 -7.25
CA GLY A 119 -12.70 5.63 -5.84
C GLY A 119 -12.11 6.78 -5.00
N ALA A 120 -12.05 8.01 -5.53
CA ALA A 120 -11.54 9.18 -4.83
C ALA A 120 -12.42 9.54 -3.62
N ARG A 121 -11.83 10.17 -2.61
CA ARG A 121 -12.58 10.61 -1.42
C ARG A 121 -13.47 11.79 -1.77
N ARG A 122 -14.65 11.91 -1.14
CA ARG A 122 -15.56 13.07 -1.33
C ARG A 122 -14.86 14.44 -1.22
N GLY A 123 -13.90 14.56 -0.30
CA GLY A 123 -13.12 15.80 -0.11
C GLY A 123 -12.08 16.06 -1.20
N GLU A 124 -11.57 15.00 -1.85
CA GLU A 124 -10.69 15.09 -3.02
C GLU A 124 -11.51 15.49 -4.25
N ILE A 125 -12.63 14.82 -4.49
CA ILE A 125 -13.54 15.09 -5.62
C ILE A 125 -14.04 16.53 -5.57
N ARG A 126 -14.51 16.98 -4.41
CA ARG A 126 -14.99 18.37 -4.20
C ARG A 126 -13.94 19.42 -4.56
N ARG A 127 -12.65 19.09 -4.45
CA ARG A 127 -11.53 19.99 -4.72
C ARG A 127 -10.85 19.73 -6.07
N LEU A 128 -11.47 18.95 -6.96
CA LEU A 128 -10.96 18.82 -8.33
C LEU A 128 -10.94 20.20 -8.99
N GLU A 129 -9.83 20.52 -9.64
CA GLU A 129 -9.68 21.73 -10.44
C GLU A 129 -10.41 21.59 -11.78
N VAL A 130 -10.73 22.70 -12.44
CA VAL A 130 -11.42 22.65 -13.74
C VAL A 130 -10.60 21.91 -14.79
N ASP A 131 -9.27 21.95 -14.74
CA ASP A 131 -8.34 21.27 -15.63
C ASP A 131 -7.95 19.85 -15.14
N CYS A 132 -8.75 19.23 -14.29
CA CYS A 132 -8.41 17.93 -13.69
C CYS A 132 -8.44 16.74 -14.67
N LEU A 133 -8.91 16.93 -15.90
CA LEU A 133 -9.08 15.86 -16.89
C LEU A 133 -8.16 16.06 -18.09
N ASP A 134 -7.31 15.07 -18.32
CA ASP A 134 -6.42 14.95 -19.47
C ASP A 134 -6.63 13.59 -20.16
N ASN A 135 -5.82 13.29 -21.18
CA ASN A 135 -5.74 11.98 -21.79
C ASN A 135 -4.30 11.43 -21.77
N TYR A 136 -4.16 10.11 -21.74
CA TYR A 136 -2.92 9.42 -22.10
C TYR A 136 -2.68 9.52 -23.62
N PRO A 137 -1.47 9.19 -24.11
CA PRO A 137 -1.16 9.24 -25.55
C PRO A 137 -2.07 8.37 -26.43
N ASP A 138 -2.64 7.30 -25.87
CA ASP A 138 -3.60 6.39 -26.52
C ASP A 138 -5.04 6.92 -26.53
N GLY A 139 -5.28 8.12 -26.00
CA GLY A 139 -6.60 8.73 -25.87
C GLY A 139 -7.38 8.31 -24.62
N THR A 140 -6.85 7.42 -23.76
CA THR A 140 -7.51 7.01 -22.52
C THR A 140 -7.65 8.20 -21.55
N PRO A 141 -8.84 8.53 -21.04
CA PRO A 141 -9.00 9.63 -20.09
C PRO A 141 -8.26 9.38 -18.77
N ARG A 142 -7.59 10.41 -18.25
CA ARG A 142 -6.88 10.38 -16.97
C ARG A 142 -7.33 11.53 -16.07
N LEU A 143 -7.60 11.22 -14.81
CA LEU A 143 -8.01 12.19 -13.79
C LEU A 143 -6.82 12.54 -12.90
N ARG A 144 -6.53 13.84 -12.77
CA ARG A 144 -5.59 14.43 -11.82
C ARG A 144 -6.31 14.75 -10.52
N ILE A 145 -5.98 14.04 -9.47
CA ILE A 145 -6.57 14.21 -8.13
C ILE A 145 -5.57 14.97 -7.26
N PRO A 146 -5.90 16.20 -6.83
CA PRO A 146 -4.97 17.06 -6.10
C PRO A 146 -4.64 16.51 -4.72
N ALA A 147 -3.51 16.97 -4.18
CA ALA A 147 -3.01 16.59 -2.87
C ALA A 147 -4.04 16.90 -1.78
N GLY A 148 -4.68 15.84 -1.29
CA GLY A 148 -5.70 15.90 -0.24
C GLY A 148 -5.11 15.70 1.15
N LYS A 149 -5.81 14.91 1.97
CA LYS A 149 -5.35 14.52 3.32
C LYS A 149 -4.00 13.78 3.31
N THR A 150 -3.67 13.13 2.19
CA THR A 150 -2.46 12.33 2.00
C THR A 150 -1.27 13.13 1.47
N TYR A 151 -1.43 14.44 1.23
CA TYR A 151 -0.38 15.34 0.71
C TYR A 151 0.35 14.88 -0.56
N GLN A 152 -0.22 13.91 -1.29
CA GLN A 152 0.30 13.40 -2.56
C GLN A 152 -0.75 13.58 -3.65
N GLU A 153 -0.37 14.28 -4.70
CA GLU A 153 -1.12 14.32 -5.95
C GLU A 153 -0.99 12.98 -6.67
N ARG A 154 -2.06 12.56 -7.34
CA ARG A 154 -2.03 11.34 -8.14
C ARG A 154 -2.83 11.50 -9.43
N VAL A 155 -2.33 10.86 -10.48
CA VAL A 155 -3.02 10.72 -11.75
C VAL A 155 -3.44 9.27 -11.93
N ILE A 156 -4.71 9.06 -12.28
CA ILE A 156 -5.30 7.74 -12.47
C ILE A 156 -6.05 7.68 -13.80
N PRO A 157 -6.12 6.53 -14.48
CA PRO A 157 -7.09 6.35 -15.56
C PRO A 157 -8.52 6.47 -15.01
N ILE A 158 -9.45 7.01 -15.80
CA ILE A 158 -10.85 7.13 -15.42
C ILE A 158 -11.78 6.68 -16.55
N HIS A 159 -12.90 6.07 -16.18
CA HIS A 159 -13.90 5.61 -17.14
C HIS A 159 -14.49 6.77 -17.96
N GLY A 160 -14.80 6.50 -19.24
CA GLY A 160 -15.31 7.49 -20.18
C GLY A 160 -16.60 8.18 -19.71
N GLU A 161 -17.45 7.47 -18.98
CA GLU A 161 -18.68 8.04 -18.40
C GLU A 161 -18.39 9.19 -17.42
N ALA A 162 -17.43 8.99 -16.50
CA ALA A 162 -17.04 10.06 -15.57
C ALA A 162 -16.30 11.18 -16.30
N ALA A 163 -15.46 10.86 -17.29
CA ALA A 163 -14.80 11.86 -18.12
C ALA A 163 -15.80 12.74 -18.88
N ALA A 164 -16.87 12.15 -19.43
CA ALA A 164 -17.94 12.89 -20.10
C ALA A 164 -18.66 13.84 -19.14
N ALA A 165 -19.01 13.37 -17.93
CA ALA A 165 -19.63 14.20 -16.91
C ALA A 165 -18.73 15.37 -16.47
N ILE A 166 -17.41 15.15 -16.35
CA ILE A 166 -16.45 16.21 -16.06
C ILE A 166 -16.43 17.24 -17.20
N ARG A 167 -16.39 16.81 -18.47
CA ARG A 167 -16.39 17.71 -19.62
C ARG A 167 -17.66 18.56 -19.69
N THR A 168 -18.82 17.98 -19.35
CA THR A 168 -20.08 18.73 -19.22
C THR A 168 -19.92 19.86 -18.20
N LEU A 169 -19.36 19.59 -17.02
CA LEU A 169 -19.11 20.63 -16.03
C LEU A 169 -18.06 21.65 -16.47
N GLN A 170 -16.98 21.23 -17.13
CA GLN A 170 -15.96 22.14 -17.68
C GLN A 170 -16.58 23.15 -18.65
N ALA A 171 -17.54 22.71 -19.48
CA ALA A 171 -18.26 23.59 -20.39
C ALA A 171 -19.10 24.66 -19.68
N LEU A 172 -19.64 24.36 -18.49
CA LEU A 172 -20.40 25.30 -17.67
C LEU A 172 -19.53 26.38 -16.99
N HIS A 173 -18.22 26.16 -16.86
CA HIS A 173 -17.30 27.08 -16.16
C HIS A 173 -16.72 28.19 -17.05
N LYS A 174 -17.16 28.31 -18.31
CA LYS A 174 -16.69 29.37 -19.22
C LYS A 174 -17.04 30.75 -18.65
N GLY A 175 -16.04 31.43 -18.07
CA GLY A 175 -16.17 32.79 -17.52
C GLY A 175 -16.34 32.90 -16.01
N GLU A 176 -16.36 31.79 -15.25
CA GLU A 176 -16.40 31.88 -13.78
C GLU A 176 -15.03 32.31 -13.20
N ARG A 177 -15.06 33.28 -12.28
CA ARG A 177 -13.88 33.70 -11.50
C ARG A 177 -13.54 32.62 -10.47
N GLY A 178 -12.24 32.37 -10.29
CA GLY A 178 -11.75 31.44 -9.25
C GLY A 178 -12.00 31.96 -7.84
N LEU A 179 -11.77 31.09 -6.86
CA LEU A 179 -11.86 31.41 -5.43
C LEU A 179 -10.49 31.25 -4.78
N VAL A 180 -10.19 32.06 -3.76
CA VAL A 180 -8.96 31.92 -2.98
C VAL A 180 -9.05 30.65 -2.14
N ASP A 181 -8.20 29.64 -2.41
CA ASP A 181 -8.15 28.45 -1.58
C ASP A 181 -7.60 28.82 -0.20
N ARG A 182 -8.40 28.61 0.84
CA ARG A 182 -8.02 28.87 2.23
C ARG A 182 -6.74 28.13 2.67
N LYS A 183 -6.38 27.02 2.03
CA LYS A 183 -5.19 26.24 2.35
C LYS A 183 -3.92 26.76 1.69
N THR A 184 -4.00 27.19 0.44
CA THR A 184 -2.83 27.54 -0.37
C THR A 184 -2.68 29.05 -0.57
N GLY A 185 -3.75 29.83 -0.37
CA GLY A 185 -3.80 31.26 -0.66
C GLY A 185 -3.89 31.58 -2.17
N ILE A 186 -3.92 30.57 -3.04
CA ILE A 186 -3.92 30.73 -4.49
C ILE A 186 -5.37 30.82 -5.00
N ILE A 187 -5.60 31.65 -6.01
CA ILE A 187 -6.88 31.70 -6.73
C ILE A 187 -6.99 30.44 -7.59
N THR A 188 -7.92 29.56 -7.24
CA THR A 188 -8.14 28.28 -7.91
C THR A 188 -9.57 28.20 -8.43
N ARG A 189 -9.74 27.65 -9.64
CA ARG A 189 -11.05 27.30 -10.18
C ARG A 189 -11.30 25.82 -9.94
N TYR A 190 -12.31 25.50 -9.15
CA TYR A 190 -12.72 24.12 -8.90
C TYR A 190 -13.79 23.70 -9.89
N LEU A 191 -13.87 22.41 -10.18
CA LEU A 191 -14.91 21.81 -11.03
C LEU A 191 -16.30 21.83 -10.36
N PHE A 192 -16.34 21.75 -9.02
CA PHE A 192 -17.58 21.74 -8.24
C PHE A 192 -17.82 23.07 -7.54
N MET A 193 -17.76 24.16 -8.31
CA MET A 193 -18.15 25.49 -7.86
C MET A 193 -19.32 26.03 -8.67
N HIS A 194 -19.98 27.04 -8.12
CA HIS A 194 -20.98 27.82 -8.82
C HIS A 194 -20.99 29.24 -8.27
N ARG A 195 -20.95 30.26 -9.15
CA ARG A 195 -21.00 31.68 -8.77
C ARG A 195 -19.98 32.05 -7.68
N GLY A 196 -18.75 31.56 -7.81
CA GLY A 196 -17.65 31.86 -6.88
C GLY A 196 -17.73 31.15 -5.52
N ARG A 197 -18.60 30.15 -5.36
CA ARG A 197 -18.72 29.35 -4.14
C ARG A 197 -18.55 27.86 -4.43
N LEU A 198 -17.79 27.18 -3.59
CA LEU A 198 -17.59 25.73 -3.67
C LEU A 198 -18.82 25.01 -3.09
N PHE A 199 -19.40 24.06 -3.83
CA PHE A 199 -20.53 23.29 -3.34
C PHE A 199 -20.20 22.55 -2.03
N GLY A 200 -21.19 22.39 -1.15
CA GLY A 200 -21.03 21.61 0.07
C GLY A 200 -20.94 20.11 -0.20
N ALA A 201 -20.14 19.37 0.58
CA ALA A 201 -20.06 17.91 0.45
C ALA A 201 -21.44 17.25 0.62
N ARG A 202 -22.21 17.69 1.63
CA ARG A 202 -23.59 17.24 1.89
C ARG A 202 -24.50 17.34 0.66
N TYR A 203 -24.37 18.43 -0.09
CA TYR A 203 -25.18 18.63 -1.29
C TYR A 203 -24.73 17.70 -2.43
N LEU A 204 -23.43 17.66 -2.73
CA LEU A 204 -22.92 16.86 -3.85
C LEU A 204 -23.08 15.35 -3.66
N PHE A 205 -22.93 14.86 -2.42
CA PHE A 205 -22.81 13.44 -2.15
C PHE A 205 -23.99 12.90 -1.34
N GLU A 206 -24.21 13.39 -0.12
CA GLU A 206 -25.24 12.85 0.78
C GLU A 206 -26.66 13.04 0.21
N SER A 207 -27.03 14.25 -0.22
CA SER A 207 -28.37 14.48 -0.79
C SER A 207 -28.54 13.80 -2.16
N ALA A 208 -27.45 13.67 -2.93
CA ALA A 208 -27.50 13.01 -4.24
C ALA A 208 -27.66 11.49 -4.10
N ILE A 209 -26.93 10.87 -3.15
CA ILE A 209 -27.04 9.43 -2.90
C ILE A 209 -28.40 9.09 -2.26
N GLU A 210 -28.94 9.96 -1.40
CA GLU A 210 -30.29 9.79 -0.83
C GLU A 210 -31.34 9.71 -1.95
N LYS A 211 -31.33 10.68 -2.89
CA LYS A 211 -32.21 10.67 -4.06
C LYS A 211 -32.04 9.41 -4.91
N ALA A 212 -30.79 9.07 -5.24
CA ALA A 212 -30.50 7.91 -6.07
C ALA A 212 -30.90 6.58 -5.39
N CYS A 213 -30.68 6.46 -4.09
CA CYS A 213 -31.13 5.30 -3.29
C CYS A 213 -32.65 5.19 -3.24
N GLN A 214 -33.37 6.30 -3.04
CA GLN A 214 -34.83 6.31 -3.06
C GLN A 214 -35.36 5.84 -4.42
N ALA A 215 -34.84 6.38 -5.52
CA ALA A 215 -35.23 5.97 -6.87
C ALA A 215 -34.87 4.51 -7.19
N ALA A 216 -33.77 3.99 -6.64
CA ALA A 216 -33.32 2.62 -6.84
C ALA A 216 -33.94 1.58 -5.87
N GLY A 217 -34.82 2.01 -4.95
CA GLY A 217 -35.38 1.15 -3.90
C GLY A 217 -34.35 0.66 -2.87
N LEU A 218 -33.23 1.37 -2.71
CA LEU A 218 -32.12 1.02 -1.82
C LEU A 218 -32.21 1.81 -0.50
N VAL A 219 -33.34 1.65 0.19
CA VAL A 219 -33.62 2.32 1.47
C VAL A 219 -33.95 1.32 2.57
N THR A 220 -33.63 1.68 3.82
CA THR A 220 -34.05 0.94 5.01
C THR A 220 -35.56 1.13 5.24
N PRO A 221 -36.21 0.33 6.11
CA PRO A 221 -37.61 0.56 6.50
C PRO A 221 -37.87 2.00 6.98
N ASP A 222 -36.90 2.62 7.67
CA ASP A 222 -36.98 4.02 8.11
C ASP A 222 -36.72 5.07 7.01
N GLY A 223 -36.66 4.66 5.73
CA GLY A 223 -36.44 5.54 4.58
C GLY A 223 -35.01 6.07 4.40
N LYS A 224 -34.02 5.54 5.14
CA LYS A 224 -32.61 5.97 5.05
C LYS A 224 -31.88 5.23 3.93
N PRO A 225 -30.92 5.87 3.23
CA PRO A 225 -30.16 5.21 2.18
C PRO A 225 -29.32 4.05 2.74
N THR A 226 -29.36 2.88 2.10
CA THR A 226 -28.52 1.72 2.47
C THR A 226 -27.08 1.87 1.94
N VAL A 227 -26.89 2.74 0.95
CA VAL A 227 -25.60 3.04 0.33
C VAL A 227 -25.13 4.43 0.75
N THR A 228 -23.84 4.53 1.07
CA THR A 228 -23.19 5.82 1.34
C THR A 228 -22.16 6.12 0.26
N PRO A 229 -21.77 7.40 0.05
CA PRO A 229 -20.82 7.76 -1.00
C PRO A 229 -19.46 7.07 -0.86
N HIS A 230 -19.06 6.74 0.38
CA HIS A 230 -17.81 6.02 0.64
C HIS A 230 -17.85 4.55 0.20
N ARG A 231 -19.04 3.95 0.04
CA ARG A 231 -19.15 2.57 -0.47
C ARG A 231 -18.68 2.45 -1.92
N PHE A 232 -18.81 3.49 -2.75
CA PHE A 232 -18.23 3.48 -4.10
C PHE A 232 -16.73 3.24 -4.09
N ARG A 233 -16.01 3.86 -3.15
CA ARG A 233 -14.58 3.63 -2.98
C ARG A 233 -14.28 2.18 -2.59
N HIS A 234 -15.07 1.60 -1.67
CA HIS A 234 -14.92 0.19 -1.34
C HIS A 234 -15.21 -0.72 -2.53
N THR A 235 -16.24 -0.42 -3.32
CA THR A 235 -16.55 -1.13 -4.56
C THR A 235 -15.39 -1.09 -5.55
N VAL A 236 -14.79 0.08 -5.79
CA VAL A 236 -13.61 0.20 -6.68
C VAL A 236 -12.44 -0.63 -6.16
N GLY A 237 -12.12 -0.52 -4.85
CA GLY A 237 -11.04 -1.30 -4.25
C GLY A 237 -11.25 -2.80 -4.36
N THR A 238 -12.46 -3.28 -4.04
CA THR A 238 -12.85 -4.68 -4.15
C THR A 238 -12.84 -5.17 -5.61
N GLN A 239 -13.40 -4.40 -6.56
CA GLN A 239 -13.41 -4.78 -7.97
C GLN A 239 -12.00 -4.84 -8.57
N LEU A 240 -11.10 -3.92 -8.19
CA LEU A 240 -9.70 -3.98 -8.61
C LEU A 240 -9.00 -5.22 -8.05
N ALA A 241 -9.19 -5.52 -6.75
CA ALA A 241 -8.64 -6.71 -6.12
C ALA A 241 -9.14 -8.01 -6.77
N GLN A 242 -10.47 -8.15 -6.93
CA GLN A 242 -11.10 -9.32 -7.54
C GLN A 242 -10.69 -9.55 -9.00
N ARG A 243 -10.28 -8.50 -9.71
CA ARG A 243 -9.78 -8.58 -11.10
C ARG A 243 -8.26 -8.70 -11.18
N GLY A 244 -7.59 -9.04 -10.08
CA GLY A 244 -6.15 -9.31 -10.05
C GLY A 244 -5.25 -8.07 -10.14
N ALA A 245 -5.76 -6.87 -9.82
CA ALA A 245 -4.91 -5.68 -9.80
C ALA A 245 -3.85 -5.79 -8.70
N ARG A 246 -2.60 -5.49 -9.05
CA ARG A 246 -1.48 -5.48 -8.09
C ARG A 246 -1.76 -4.54 -6.92
N LEU A 247 -1.33 -4.92 -5.71
CA LEU A 247 -1.50 -4.13 -4.49
C LEU A 247 -1.05 -2.67 -4.64
N ARG A 248 0.13 -2.44 -5.23
CA ARG A 248 0.67 -1.10 -5.52
C ARG A 248 -0.25 -0.27 -6.42
N THR A 249 -0.90 -0.90 -7.39
CA THR A 249 -1.87 -0.26 -8.30
C THR A 249 -3.12 0.17 -7.53
N ILE A 250 -3.66 -0.71 -6.69
CA ILE A 250 -4.81 -0.39 -5.82
C ILE A 250 -4.47 0.77 -4.88
N GLN A 251 -3.29 0.73 -4.25
CA GLN A 251 -2.81 1.82 -3.38
C GLN A 251 -2.72 3.15 -4.13
N LYS A 252 -2.12 3.14 -5.33
CA LYS A 252 -1.99 4.34 -6.16
C LYS A 252 -3.36 4.88 -6.52
N ILE A 253 -4.28 4.05 -7.04
CA ILE A 253 -5.62 4.50 -7.46
C ILE A 253 -6.39 5.10 -6.28
N LEU A 254 -6.39 4.42 -5.14
CA LEU A 254 -7.13 4.85 -3.96
C LEU A 254 -6.41 5.96 -3.17
N GLY A 255 -5.12 6.20 -3.36
CA GLY A 255 -4.34 7.12 -2.54
C GLY A 255 -4.25 6.62 -1.09
N HIS A 256 -3.70 5.41 -0.93
CA HIS A 256 -3.39 4.80 0.37
C HIS A 256 -1.92 5.02 0.71
N GLU A 257 -1.67 5.56 1.91
CA GLU A 257 -0.31 5.81 2.42
C GLU A 257 0.41 4.51 2.82
N SER A 258 -0.34 3.48 3.25
CA SER A 258 0.22 2.20 3.69
C SER A 258 -0.42 1.02 2.98
N ALA A 259 0.31 -0.10 2.90
CA ALA A 259 -0.17 -1.35 2.32
C ALA A 259 -1.34 -1.92 3.12
N ALA A 260 -1.29 -1.78 4.45
CA ALA A 260 -2.34 -2.22 5.36
C ALA A 260 -3.73 -1.68 4.99
N MET A 261 -3.83 -0.45 4.46
CA MET A 261 -5.11 0.11 4.02
C MET A 261 -5.71 -0.61 2.80
N SER A 262 -4.87 -1.15 1.90
CA SER A 262 -5.31 -1.87 0.70
C SER A 262 -5.46 -3.38 0.94
N LEU A 263 -4.72 -3.95 1.91
CA LEU A 263 -4.85 -5.36 2.28
C LEU A 263 -6.28 -5.73 2.71
N ALA A 264 -7.06 -4.77 3.19
CA ALA A 264 -8.48 -4.99 3.49
C ALA A 264 -9.31 -5.48 2.29
N TYR A 265 -8.85 -5.27 1.05
CA TYR A 265 -9.50 -5.77 -0.17
C TYR A 265 -8.93 -7.09 -0.69
N LEU A 266 -7.76 -7.51 -0.18
CA LEU A 266 -7.04 -8.70 -0.63
C LEU A 266 -7.24 -9.80 0.42
N GLY A 267 -8.39 -10.46 0.38
CA GLY A 267 -8.51 -11.79 0.96
C GLY A 267 -7.87 -12.77 0.00
N ILE A 268 -6.71 -13.31 0.37
CA ILE A 268 -6.04 -14.33 -0.44
C ILE A 268 -6.56 -15.69 0.04
N SER A 269 -7.12 -16.48 -0.87
CA SER A 269 -7.46 -17.88 -0.56
C SER A 269 -6.24 -18.78 -0.72
N ASP A 270 -6.21 -19.93 -0.06
CA ASP A 270 -5.12 -20.91 -0.22
C ASP A 270 -4.95 -21.34 -1.68
N GLU A 271 -6.03 -21.34 -2.46
CA GLU A 271 -6.01 -21.63 -3.90
C GLU A 271 -5.29 -20.53 -4.70
N ASP A 272 -5.52 -19.25 -4.35
CA ASP A 272 -4.79 -18.13 -4.97
C ASP A 272 -3.29 -18.21 -4.65
N VAL A 273 -2.94 -18.56 -3.39
CA VAL A 273 -1.53 -18.78 -2.98
C VAL A 273 -0.91 -19.90 -3.80
N ARG A 274 -1.62 -21.02 -3.97
CA ARG A 274 -1.17 -22.18 -4.74
C ARG A 274 -0.98 -21.83 -6.22
N GLN A 275 -1.89 -21.09 -6.82
CA GLN A 275 -1.79 -20.65 -8.22
C GLN A 275 -0.62 -19.69 -8.43
N ASP A 276 -0.47 -18.67 -7.57
CA ASP A 276 0.65 -17.74 -7.64
C ASP A 276 2.00 -18.48 -7.45
N TYR A 277 2.06 -19.42 -6.51
CA TYR A 277 3.24 -20.27 -6.31
C TYR A 277 3.56 -21.09 -7.56
N GLN A 278 2.57 -21.74 -8.18
CA GLN A 278 2.79 -22.53 -9.39
C GLN A 278 3.17 -21.66 -10.59
N ALA A 279 2.61 -20.46 -10.72
CA ALA A 279 2.98 -19.53 -11.79
C ALA A 279 4.45 -19.09 -11.70
N VAL A 280 4.98 -18.95 -10.48
CA VAL A 280 6.34 -18.44 -10.25
C VAL A 280 7.37 -19.57 -10.07
N LEU A 281 7.00 -20.68 -9.44
CA LEU A 281 7.88 -21.76 -8.99
C LEU A 281 7.41 -23.15 -9.42
N GLY A 282 6.33 -23.26 -10.20
CA GLY A 282 5.85 -24.54 -10.73
C GLY A 282 6.84 -25.20 -11.67
N GLU A 283 6.63 -26.47 -12.02
CA GLU A 283 7.54 -27.25 -12.87
C GLU A 283 7.77 -26.63 -14.26
N GLN A 284 6.84 -25.80 -14.72
CA GLN A 284 6.94 -25.04 -15.97
C GLN A 284 7.57 -23.63 -15.81
N ALA A 285 7.80 -23.20 -14.58
CA ALA A 285 8.37 -21.88 -14.30
C ALA A 285 9.82 -21.81 -14.79
N THR A 286 10.14 -20.72 -15.47
CA THR A 286 11.48 -20.49 -16.01
C THR A 286 12.45 -20.19 -14.89
N ILE A 287 13.27 -21.18 -14.52
CA ILE A 287 14.45 -20.97 -13.69
C ILE A 287 15.36 -20.00 -14.47
N ALA A 288 15.75 -18.89 -13.84
CA ALA A 288 16.41 -17.78 -14.52
C ALA A 288 17.77 -18.15 -15.14
N GLY A 289 18.08 -17.57 -16.30
CA GLY A 289 19.38 -17.60 -16.97
C GLY A 289 19.25 -17.54 -18.50
N PRO A 290 20.18 -16.89 -19.24
CA PRO A 290 20.09 -16.75 -20.70
C PRO A 290 20.09 -18.09 -21.46
N GLY A 291 20.55 -19.18 -20.84
CA GLY A 291 20.53 -20.54 -21.40
C GLY A 291 19.43 -21.47 -20.87
N ALA A 292 18.53 -21.00 -20.00
CA ALA A 292 17.53 -21.86 -19.36
C ALA A 292 16.50 -22.44 -20.35
N GLN A 293 16.20 -21.69 -21.40
CA GLN A 293 15.34 -22.16 -22.50
C GLN A 293 16.07 -23.23 -23.33
N MET A 294 17.32 -22.97 -23.70
CA MET A 294 18.16 -23.87 -24.51
C MET A 294 18.41 -25.22 -23.83
N LEU A 295 18.61 -25.22 -22.51
CA LEU A 295 18.74 -26.43 -21.71
C LEU A 295 17.45 -27.26 -21.68
N ARG A 296 16.29 -26.61 -21.58
CA ARG A 296 14.98 -27.30 -21.57
C ARG A 296 14.64 -27.90 -22.92
N ASP A 297 14.97 -27.19 -24.00
CA ASP A 297 14.64 -27.64 -25.35
C ASP A 297 15.70 -28.61 -25.91
N GLY A 298 16.77 -28.91 -25.16
CA GLY A 298 17.87 -29.78 -25.58
C GLY A 298 18.67 -29.23 -26.77
N HIS A 299 18.48 -27.95 -27.10
CA HIS A 299 19.09 -27.29 -28.24
C HIS A 299 20.37 -26.59 -27.83
N PHE A 300 21.49 -27.28 -28.01
CA PHE A 300 22.83 -26.71 -27.84
C PHE A 300 23.37 -26.23 -29.19
N VAL A 301 24.06 -25.08 -29.21
CA VAL A 301 24.77 -24.62 -30.40
C VAL A 301 25.94 -25.58 -30.64
N GLN A 302 25.87 -26.38 -31.71
CA GLN A 302 26.82 -27.47 -31.88
C GLN A 302 28.27 -27.02 -32.08
N SER A 303 28.50 -25.82 -32.60
CA SER A 303 29.85 -25.25 -32.68
C SER A 303 30.44 -24.98 -31.30
N GLU A 304 29.64 -24.58 -30.31
CA GLU A 304 30.10 -24.37 -28.93
C GLU A 304 30.41 -25.69 -28.25
N VAL A 305 29.56 -26.71 -28.44
CA VAL A 305 29.78 -28.07 -27.93
C VAL A 305 31.02 -28.71 -28.56
N THR A 306 31.20 -28.52 -29.87
CA THR A 306 32.35 -29.04 -30.62
C THR A 306 33.64 -28.36 -30.15
N TRP A 307 33.64 -27.03 -30.01
CA TRP A 307 34.77 -26.30 -29.46
C TRP A 307 35.13 -26.79 -28.05
N LEU A 308 34.14 -26.93 -27.16
CA LEU A 308 34.33 -27.46 -25.80
C LEU A 308 34.92 -28.87 -25.79
N LYS A 309 34.53 -29.74 -26.72
CA LYS A 309 35.07 -31.10 -26.85
C LYS A 309 36.51 -31.09 -27.35
N GLU A 310 36.81 -30.29 -28.37
CA GLU A 310 38.14 -30.21 -28.99
C GLU A 310 39.17 -29.52 -28.08
N HIS A 311 38.73 -28.50 -27.33
CA HIS A 311 39.58 -27.68 -26.47
C HIS A 311 39.44 -28.08 -25.00
N TYR A 312 38.75 -29.19 -24.71
CA TYR A 312 38.48 -29.68 -23.36
C TYR A 312 39.76 -29.71 -22.52
N PHE A 313 40.86 -30.22 -23.06
CA PHE A 313 42.15 -30.29 -22.36
C PHE A 313 42.81 -28.93 -22.12
N GLN A 314 42.60 -27.95 -23.00
CA GLN A 314 43.18 -26.61 -22.88
C GLN A 314 42.48 -25.75 -21.81
N THR A 315 41.29 -26.16 -21.38
CA THR A 315 40.52 -25.49 -20.32
C THR A 315 40.89 -25.93 -18.90
N GLU A 316 41.88 -26.83 -18.74
CA GLU A 316 42.26 -27.37 -17.44
C GLU A 316 42.96 -26.31 -16.56
N LEU A 317 42.43 -26.16 -15.34
CA LEU A 317 43.00 -25.37 -14.26
C LEU A 317 43.42 -26.31 -13.11
N GLU A 318 44.09 -25.77 -12.10
CA GLU A 318 44.62 -26.55 -10.96
C GLU A 318 43.54 -27.44 -10.29
N LEU A 319 42.33 -26.89 -10.10
CA LEU A 319 41.24 -27.49 -9.30
C LEU A 319 39.99 -27.89 -10.11
N GLY A 320 40.00 -27.68 -11.42
CA GLY A 320 38.82 -27.89 -12.28
C GLY A 320 39.07 -27.39 -13.69
N ARG A 321 38.01 -26.94 -14.37
CA ARG A 321 38.07 -26.47 -15.76
C ARG A 321 37.30 -25.16 -15.93
N CYS A 322 37.75 -24.35 -16.88
CA CYS A 322 37.08 -23.12 -17.28
C CYS A 322 36.18 -23.35 -18.51
N LEU A 323 34.87 -23.20 -18.39
CA LEU A 323 33.94 -23.31 -19.52
C LEU A 323 33.71 -21.98 -20.26
N ARG A 324 34.65 -21.05 -20.16
CA ARG A 324 34.58 -19.76 -20.86
C ARG A 324 34.87 -19.96 -22.35
N LEU A 325 34.06 -19.38 -23.20
CA LEU A 325 34.24 -19.45 -24.65
C LEU A 325 35.22 -18.36 -25.12
N PRO A 326 35.96 -18.55 -26.25
CA PRO A 326 36.92 -17.57 -26.75
C PRO A 326 36.30 -16.19 -27.04
N GLN A 327 35.03 -16.19 -27.44
CA GLN A 327 34.25 -14.99 -27.77
C GLN A 327 33.97 -14.11 -26.54
N GLU A 328 34.03 -14.69 -25.33
CA GLU A 328 33.81 -13.97 -24.07
C GLU A 328 35.06 -13.17 -23.64
N GLY A 329 36.18 -13.26 -24.39
CA GLY A 329 37.42 -12.53 -24.09
C GLY A 329 38.17 -13.04 -22.85
N PRO A 330 39.33 -12.44 -22.52
CA PRO A 330 40.12 -12.82 -21.35
C PRO A 330 39.33 -12.59 -20.06
N CYS A 331 39.50 -13.47 -19.06
CA CYS A 331 38.85 -13.32 -17.77
C CYS A 331 39.69 -12.45 -16.82
N GLU A 332 39.06 -11.53 -16.09
CA GLU A 332 39.63 -10.84 -14.93
C GLU A 332 39.26 -11.54 -13.59
N CYS A 333 38.74 -12.76 -13.67
CA CYS A 333 38.31 -13.50 -12.49
C CYS A 333 39.50 -14.02 -11.68
N ASP A 334 39.88 -13.30 -10.64
CA ASP A 334 41.00 -13.63 -9.75
C ASP A 334 40.72 -14.86 -8.85
N LEU A 335 39.44 -15.27 -8.71
CA LEU A 335 39.02 -16.43 -7.91
C LEU A 335 38.29 -17.49 -8.74
N TYR A 336 39.01 -18.56 -9.10
CA TYR A 336 38.48 -19.73 -9.81
C TYR A 336 37.38 -20.49 -9.03
N LEU A 337 37.29 -20.38 -7.70
CA LEU A 337 36.28 -21.11 -6.90
C LEU A 337 34.92 -20.40 -6.77
N THR A 338 34.78 -19.17 -7.26
CA THR A 338 33.52 -18.40 -7.20
C THR A 338 32.93 -18.10 -8.58
N CYS A 339 33.67 -18.44 -9.64
CA CYS A 339 33.25 -18.21 -11.02
C CYS A 339 32.14 -19.18 -11.43
N ALA A 340 31.01 -18.65 -11.92
CA ALA A 340 29.89 -19.46 -12.41
C ALA A 340 30.22 -20.34 -13.63
N LYS A 341 31.35 -20.07 -14.30
CA LYS A 341 31.85 -20.83 -15.46
C LYS A 341 32.92 -21.87 -15.09
N PHE A 342 33.33 -21.92 -13.82
CA PHE A 342 34.26 -22.92 -13.33
C PHE A 342 33.53 -24.21 -12.98
N VAL A 343 33.98 -25.33 -13.53
CA VAL A 343 33.39 -26.64 -13.29
C VAL A 343 34.45 -27.60 -12.80
N THR A 344 34.10 -28.35 -11.76
CA THR A 344 34.93 -29.43 -11.22
C THR A 344 34.26 -30.78 -11.44
N THR A 345 35.05 -31.85 -11.40
CA THR A 345 34.55 -33.23 -11.57
C THR A 345 35.12 -34.13 -10.48
N PRO A 346 34.56 -35.34 -10.25
CA PRO A 346 35.08 -36.26 -9.24
C PRO A 346 36.58 -36.58 -9.40
N ALA A 347 37.14 -36.48 -10.61
CA ALA A 347 38.57 -36.66 -10.88
C ALA A 347 39.47 -35.64 -10.13
N TYR A 348 38.96 -34.44 -9.84
CA TYR A 348 39.69 -33.40 -9.11
C TYR A 348 39.56 -33.53 -7.59
N ALA A 349 38.73 -34.44 -7.08
CA ALA A 349 38.47 -34.60 -5.64
C ALA A 349 39.76 -34.79 -4.80
N PRO A 350 40.78 -35.56 -5.23
CA PRO A 350 42.04 -35.66 -4.49
C PRO A 350 42.80 -34.34 -4.40
N ARG A 351 42.79 -33.52 -5.46
CA ARG A 351 43.44 -32.19 -5.49
C ARG A 351 42.69 -31.20 -4.59
N LEU A 352 41.36 -31.16 -4.69
CA LEU A 352 40.50 -30.32 -3.83
C LEU A 352 40.65 -30.66 -2.35
N ARG A 353 40.70 -31.94 -1.99
CA ARG A 353 40.93 -32.37 -0.59
C ARG A 353 42.31 -31.97 -0.07
N ARG A 354 43.35 -32.07 -0.90
CA ARG A 354 44.70 -31.58 -0.55
C ARG A 354 44.74 -30.08 -0.36
N ARG A 355 44.14 -29.31 -1.28
CA ARG A 355 44.05 -27.85 -1.16
C ARG A 355 43.31 -27.46 0.11
N ARG A 356 42.14 -28.06 0.36
CA ARG A 356 41.37 -27.82 1.60
C ARG A 356 42.18 -28.11 2.86
N ARG A 357 42.94 -29.21 2.89
CA ARG A 357 43.80 -29.53 4.03
C ARG A 357 44.87 -28.46 4.23
N ARG A 358 45.53 -28.02 3.14
CA ARG A 358 46.54 -26.96 3.21
C ARG A 358 45.98 -25.62 3.66
N GLU A 359 44.78 -25.24 3.19
CA GLU A 359 44.11 -24.03 3.65
C GLU A 359 43.77 -24.10 5.14
N LEU A 360 43.30 -25.26 5.63
CA LEU A 360 43.05 -25.47 7.06
C LEU A 360 44.34 -25.40 7.91
N GLU A 361 45.43 -26.01 7.44
CA GLU A 361 46.76 -25.89 8.06
C GLU A 361 47.23 -24.44 8.10
N LEU A 362 47.08 -23.69 7.00
CA LEU A 362 47.43 -22.26 6.95
C LEU A 362 46.55 -21.42 7.87
N ILE A 363 45.26 -21.74 8.00
CA ILE A 363 44.34 -21.10 8.95
C ILE A 363 44.75 -21.43 10.39
N GLU A 364 45.22 -22.64 10.69
CA GLU A 364 45.74 -23.01 12.01
C GLU A 364 47.08 -22.33 12.31
N GLU A 365 48.02 -22.33 11.37
CA GLU A 365 49.31 -21.63 11.44
C GLU A 365 49.12 -20.11 11.59
N GLN A 366 48.20 -19.53 10.82
CA GLN A 366 47.81 -18.12 10.95
C GLN A 366 46.97 -17.87 12.19
N GLY A 367 46.12 -18.79 12.63
CA GLY A 367 45.35 -18.72 13.88
C GLY A 367 46.27 -18.70 15.11
N GLY A 368 47.42 -19.39 15.02
CA GLY A 368 48.53 -19.27 15.97
C GLY A 368 49.19 -17.89 15.96
N LYS A 369 49.29 -17.22 14.81
CA LYS A 369 49.82 -15.84 14.67
C LYS A 369 48.76 -14.74 14.87
N MET A 370 47.48 -15.02 14.66
CA MET A 370 46.32 -14.11 14.74
C MET A 370 45.79 -13.96 16.16
N ARG A 371 46.22 -14.79 17.11
CA ARG A 371 46.08 -14.43 18.53
C ARG A 371 46.82 -13.13 18.89
N ALA A 372 47.64 -12.59 17.98
CA ALA A 372 48.24 -11.25 18.09
C ALA A 372 47.64 -10.17 17.15
N TRP A 373 46.71 -10.49 16.23
CA TRP A 373 46.14 -9.51 15.30
C TRP A 373 44.61 -9.62 15.21
N ASN A 374 43.97 -8.47 15.47
CA ASN A 374 42.54 -8.25 15.69
C ASN A 374 41.61 -8.96 14.68
N MET A 375 40.68 -9.78 15.20
CA MET A 375 39.77 -10.69 14.48
C MET A 375 38.69 -10.01 13.61
N SER A 376 38.69 -8.68 13.45
CA SER A 376 37.63 -7.96 12.72
C SER A 376 37.86 -7.85 11.21
N ILE A 377 39.08 -8.09 10.73
CA ILE A 377 39.44 -7.91 9.31
C ILE A 377 39.23 -9.19 8.50
N PHE A 378 39.50 -10.36 9.08
CA PHE A 378 39.48 -11.65 8.38
C PHE A 378 38.07 -12.07 7.91
N TRP A 379 37.04 -11.83 8.73
CA TRP A 379 35.67 -12.21 8.38
C TRP A 379 35.05 -11.32 7.30
N LYS A 380 35.53 -10.08 7.13
CA LYS A 380 35.05 -9.18 6.06
C LYS A 380 35.61 -9.54 4.68
N GLN A 381 36.75 -10.22 4.59
CA GLN A 381 37.39 -10.55 3.32
C GLN A 381 36.93 -11.89 2.73
N LEU A 382 36.33 -12.78 3.54
CA LEU A 382 35.90 -14.11 3.11
C LEU A 382 34.43 -14.20 2.65
N GLY A 383 33.69 -13.09 2.60
CA GLY A 383 32.38 -13.03 1.93
C GLY A 383 31.29 -13.95 2.50
N PHE A 384 31.48 -14.49 3.71
CA PHE A 384 30.44 -15.22 4.42
C PHE A 384 29.64 -14.24 5.27
N ALA A 385 28.40 -13.97 4.84
CA ALA A 385 27.41 -13.31 5.67
C ALA A 385 27.08 -14.21 6.88
N VAL A 386 27.03 -13.62 8.08
CA VAL A 386 26.28 -14.17 9.21
C VAL A 386 24.82 -13.80 9.01
#